data_AF-A0A8G1QTR8-F1
#
_entry.id   AF-A0A8G1QTR8-F1
#
_cell.length_a   1.000
_cell.length_b   1.000
_cell.length_c   1.000
_cell.angle_alpha   90.00
_cell.angle_beta   90.00
_cell.angle_gamma   90.00
#
_symmetry.space_group_name_H-M   'P 1'
#
loop_
_entity.id
_entity.type
_entity.pdbx_description
1 polymer ?
#
loop_
_entity_poly.entity_id
_entity_poly.type
_entity_poly.pdbx_seq_one_letter_code
_entity_poly.pdbx_strand_id
1 'polypeptide(L)'
;MNLQIIVRCAIQGNEAREASTEAKVHIHAPSLNPEYRFFTSILFTTPPLFTPSSFKSQRSSVKLHQSSLSEMPTNFNVDRAMAVIRNEHRKLLTLTFSSHFIYPGQFVSKRDAAHPPRMSFPRLKGNGTYMIVCLDLDAPFPSCRVLGPKCHWIQSGLEPIMSENGHFFLRVAAPFIANYVGPNPLPGSSPHRYLFILYEQPAGFELTRSSPTGDKKMGAWSRLRFDLDGWAREIGLGPVVGANYFVSK
;
A
#
# COMPACT_ATOMS: atom_id res chain seq x y z
N MET A 1 -9.83 -1.92 22.59
CA MET A 1 -8.41 -1.89 23.03
C MET A 1 -7.70 -0.84 22.18
N ASN A 2 -7.11 0.19 22.79
CA ASN A 2 -6.29 1.18 22.07
C ASN A 2 -4.87 0.61 21.96
N LEU A 3 -4.48 0.14 20.77
CA LEU A 3 -3.10 -0.26 20.51
C LEU A 3 -2.30 0.99 20.15
N GLN A 4 -1.36 1.38 21.00
CA GLN A 4 -0.49 2.52 20.77
C GLN A 4 0.82 2.00 20.18
N ILE A 5 1.09 2.31 18.91
CA ILE A 5 2.40 2.04 18.30
C ILE A 5 3.25 3.29 18.48
N ILE A 6 4.31 3.16 19.28
CA ILE A 6 5.34 4.18 19.41
C ILE A 6 6.40 3.85 18.36
N VAL A 7 6.49 4.67 17.31
CA VAL A 7 7.61 4.59 16.36
C VAL A 7 8.67 5.58 16.82
N ARG A 8 9.83 5.06 17.24
CA ARG A 8 11.03 5.86 17.50
C ARG A 8 11.90 5.81 16.25
N CYS A 9 12.19 6.96 15.67
CA CYS A 9 13.18 7.07 14.62
C CYS A 9 14.24 8.10 15.00
N ALA A 10 15.49 7.65 14.95
CA ALA A 10 16.66 8.51 15.11
C ALA A 10 17.01 9.13 13.75
N ILE A 11 17.18 10.44 13.72
CA ILE A 11 17.72 11.15 12.55
C ILE A 11 19.22 11.28 12.78
N GLN A 12 20.04 10.53 12.03
CA GLN A 12 21.49 10.75 12.03
C GLN A 12 21.81 11.99 11.17
N GLY A 13 22.04 13.12 11.85
CA GLY A 13 22.67 14.30 11.26
C GLY A 13 24.19 14.20 11.30
N ASN A 14 24.88 14.89 10.39
CA ASN A 14 26.34 14.86 10.23
C ASN A 14 27.11 15.59 11.36
N GLU A 15 26.41 16.06 12.39
CA GLU A 15 26.99 16.58 13.63
C GLU A 15 26.32 15.87 14.80
N ALA A 16 27.11 15.45 15.79
CA ALA A 16 26.73 14.54 16.87
C ALA A 16 25.65 15.09 17.83
N ARG A 17 24.41 15.21 17.34
CA ARG A 17 23.19 15.32 18.15
C ARG A 17 22.14 14.36 17.61
N GLU A 18 21.94 13.27 18.35
CA GLU A 18 20.87 12.32 18.12
C GLU A 18 19.53 12.97 18.50
N ALA A 19 18.88 13.60 17.52
CA ALA A 19 17.50 14.04 17.66
C ALA A 19 16.59 12.84 17.39
N SER A 20 16.02 12.25 18.44
CA SER A 20 14.95 11.26 18.31
C SER A 20 13.62 11.98 18.18
N THR A 21 12.88 11.69 17.11
CA THR A 21 11.49 12.15 16.99
C THR A 21 10.59 10.99 17.42
N GLU A 22 9.85 11.17 18.52
CA GLU A 22 8.84 10.21 18.96
C GLU A 22 7.49 10.60 18.37
N ALA A 23 6.95 9.77 17.49
CA ALA A 23 5.60 9.95 16.96
C ALA A 23 4.66 8.91 17.58
N LYS A 24 3.68 9.40 18.35
CA LYS A 24 2.60 8.56 18.88
C LYS A 24 1.52 8.42 17.81
N VAL A 25 1.45 7.25 17.17
CA VAL A 25 0.39 6.95 16.21
C VAL A 25 -0.74 6.25 16.96
N HIS A 26 -1.84 6.99 17.20
CA HIS A 26 -3.06 6.42 17.77
C HIS A 26 -3.93 5.85 16.64
N ILE A 27 -4.12 4.53 16.62
CA ILE A 27 -5.02 3.85 15.67
C ILE A 27 -6.10 3.12 16.48
N HIS A 28 -7.36 3.51 16.30
CA HIS A 28 -8.49 2.89 16.99
C HIS A 28 -8.77 1.52 16.37
N ALA A 29 -8.55 0.44 17.13
CA ALA A 29 -8.93 -0.92 16.72
C ALA A 29 -10.40 -1.20 17.10
N PRO A 30 -11.24 -1.73 16.19
CA PRO A 30 -12.51 -2.32 16.59
C PRO A 30 -12.26 -3.59 17.42
N SER A 31 -13.08 -3.82 18.44
CA SER A 31 -12.95 -4.95 19.36
C SER A 31 -13.08 -6.29 18.62
N LEU A 32 -12.04 -7.12 18.66
CA LEU A 32 -12.08 -8.50 18.19
C LEU A 32 -12.35 -9.46 19.37
N ASN A 33 -13.14 -10.50 19.06
CA ASN A 33 -13.58 -11.62 19.90
C ASN A 33 -12.48 -12.24 20.79
N PRO A 34 -12.81 -12.77 21.99
CA PRO A 34 -11.84 -13.14 23.03
C PRO A 34 -11.07 -14.47 22.82
N GLU A 35 -11.06 -15.05 21.63
CA GLU A 35 -10.52 -16.41 21.40
C GLU A 35 -9.03 -16.48 21.02
N TYR A 36 -8.28 -15.36 20.98
CA TYR A 36 -6.85 -15.39 20.68
C TYR A 36 -6.00 -14.86 21.84
N ARG A 37 -5.58 -15.77 22.74
CA ARG A 37 -4.52 -15.51 23.72
C ARG A 37 -3.15 -15.63 23.05
N PHE A 38 -2.49 -14.49 22.81
CA PHE A 38 -1.06 -14.48 22.45
C PHE A 38 -0.20 -14.66 23.70
N PHE A 39 0.67 -15.68 23.67
CA PHE A 39 1.71 -15.93 24.67
C PHE A 39 2.75 -14.80 24.61
N THR A 40 2.83 -13.98 25.66
CA THR A 40 4.01 -13.15 25.94
C THR A 40 5.07 -14.02 26.62
N SER A 41 6.22 -14.22 25.97
CA SER A 41 7.37 -14.84 26.64
C SER A 41 8.03 -13.81 27.57
N ILE A 42 8.03 -14.11 28.86
CA ILE A 42 8.81 -13.40 29.88
C ILE A 42 9.94 -14.36 30.27
N LEU A 43 11.19 -13.93 30.08
CA LEU A 43 12.38 -14.66 30.51
C LEU A 43 12.50 -14.56 32.04
N PHE A 44 12.31 -15.68 32.74
CA PHE A 44 12.79 -15.87 34.10
C PHE A 44 13.76 -17.06 34.12
N THR A 45 14.99 -16.78 34.52
CA THR A 45 16.08 -17.74 34.77
C THR A 45 15.91 -18.38 36.15
N THR A 46 15.69 -19.70 36.20
CA THR A 46 16.18 -20.64 37.25
C THR A 46 15.92 -22.09 36.81
N PRO A 47 16.86 -23.04 36.97
CA PRO A 47 16.65 -24.44 36.60
C PRO A 47 16.09 -25.26 37.76
N PRO A 48 15.38 -26.38 37.46
CA PRO A 48 15.67 -27.59 38.20
C PRO A 48 15.84 -28.84 37.31
N LEU A 49 16.67 -29.73 37.85
CA LEU A 49 16.97 -31.09 37.42
C LEU A 49 15.70 -31.94 37.29
N PHE A 50 15.51 -32.64 36.15
CA PHE A 50 14.71 -33.88 36.09
C PHE A 50 15.14 -34.75 34.89
N THR A 51 15.19 -36.06 35.14
CA THR A 51 15.72 -37.15 34.30
C THR A 51 14.75 -37.57 33.18
N PRO A 52 15.21 -38.25 32.11
CA PRO A 52 14.38 -38.55 30.96
C PRO A 52 13.69 -39.91 31.09
N SER A 53 12.36 -39.97 30.89
CA SER A 53 11.68 -41.20 30.53
C SER A 53 10.87 -41.01 29.24
N SER A 54 10.99 -42.03 28.40
CA SER A 54 10.49 -42.16 27.04
C SER A 54 8.99 -41.95 26.91
N PHE A 55 8.56 -41.02 26.05
CA PHE A 55 7.21 -41.01 25.48
C PHE A 55 7.25 -40.92 23.94
N LYS A 56 6.56 -41.87 23.31
CA LYS A 56 6.54 -42.14 21.87
C LYS A 56 5.84 -41.03 21.10
N SER A 57 6.47 -40.64 19.99
CA SER A 57 6.00 -39.70 18.99
C SER A 57 4.81 -40.24 18.21
N GLN A 58 3.70 -39.52 18.24
CA GLN A 58 2.68 -39.57 17.19
C GLN A 58 2.00 -38.20 17.09
N ARG A 59 2.36 -37.42 16.05
CA ARG A 59 1.57 -36.27 15.61
C ARG A 59 1.58 -36.18 14.10
N SER A 60 0.37 -36.25 13.57
CA SER A 60 -0.03 -36.03 12.18
C SER A 60 0.50 -34.70 11.65
N SER A 61 1.05 -34.73 10.44
CA SER A 61 1.45 -33.53 9.70
C SER A 61 0.22 -32.73 9.29
N VAL A 62 -0.12 -31.72 10.08
CA VAL A 62 -0.88 -30.56 9.60
C VAL A 62 0.14 -29.53 9.16
N LYS A 63 0.36 -29.41 7.84
CA LYS A 63 1.14 -28.31 7.26
C LYS A 63 0.33 -27.01 7.42
N LEU A 64 0.45 -26.39 8.58
CA LEU A 64 0.14 -24.97 8.74
C LEU A 64 1.17 -24.21 7.91
N HIS A 65 0.70 -23.58 6.82
CA HIS A 65 1.49 -22.59 6.10
C HIS A 65 1.81 -21.47 7.08
N GLN A 66 3.05 -21.48 7.56
CA GLN A 66 3.61 -20.43 8.40
C GLN A 66 3.78 -19.20 7.51
N SER A 67 2.78 -18.31 7.54
CA SER A 67 2.86 -17.02 6.89
C SER A 67 4.04 -16.26 7.49
N SER A 68 5.09 -16.08 6.69
CA SER A 68 6.25 -15.24 6.99
C SER A 68 5.78 -13.84 7.41
N LEU A 69 5.97 -13.50 8.68
CA LEU A 69 5.71 -12.16 9.22
C LEU A 69 7.00 -11.33 9.35
N SER A 70 8.07 -11.67 8.62
CA SER A 70 9.40 -11.07 8.85
C SER A 70 10.11 -10.49 7.63
N GLU A 71 9.61 -10.66 6.41
CA GLU A 71 10.24 -10.08 5.23
C GLU A 71 9.52 -8.79 4.83
N MET A 72 10.28 -7.72 4.59
CA MET A 72 9.71 -6.52 3.97
C MET A 72 9.20 -6.89 2.58
N PRO A 73 8.03 -6.37 2.17
CA PRO A 73 7.56 -6.53 0.80
C PRO A 73 8.63 -6.07 -0.19
N THR A 74 8.73 -6.77 -1.32
CA THR A 74 9.60 -6.32 -2.40
C THR A 74 9.03 -5.05 -3.05
N ASN A 75 9.90 -4.27 -3.71
CA ASN A 75 9.54 -3.00 -4.34
C ASN A 75 9.61 -3.04 -5.87
N PHE A 76 9.56 -4.21 -6.51
CA PHE A 76 9.76 -4.35 -7.95
C PHE A 76 8.79 -3.49 -8.77
N ASN A 77 7.48 -3.55 -8.48
CA ASN A 77 6.49 -2.73 -9.19
C ASN A 77 6.65 -1.24 -8.90
N VAL A 78 7.00 -0.88 -7.67
CA VAL A 78 7.27 0.52 -7.27
C VAL A 78 8.48 1.06 -8.03
N ASP A 79 9.58 0.33 -8.04
CA ASP A 79 10.81 0.69 -8.73
C ASP A 79 10.60 0.80 -10.25
N ARG A 80 9.80 -0.12 -10.82
CA ARG A 80 9.44 -0.07 -12.23
C ARG A 80 8.61 1.17 -12.57
N ALA A 81 7.62 1.50 -11.73
CA ALA A 81 6.80 2.70 -11.89
C ALA A 81 7.65 3.98 -11.78
N MET A 82 8.57 4.05 -10.81
CA MET A 82 9.51 5.17 -10.68
C MET A 82 10.49 5.26 -11.86
N ALA A 83 10.89 4.14 -12.45
CA ALA A 83 11.68 4.11 -13.68
C ALA A 83 10.86 4.60 -14.89
N VAL A 84 9.58 4.22 -15.00
CA VAL A 84 8.67 4.74 -16.04
C VAL A 84 8.56 6.26 -15.95
N ILE A 85 8.34 6.79 -14.74
CA ILE A 85 8.21 8.24 -14.52
C ILE A 85 9.49 8.99 -14.93
N ARG A 86 10.66 8.43 -14.63
CA ARG A 86 11.96 9.07 -14.93
C ARG A 86 12.37 8.96 -16.40
N ASN A 87 12.14 7.81 -17.02
CA ASN A 87 12.82 7.44 -18.26
C ASN A 87 11.85 7.27 -19.45
N GLU A 88 10.54 7.13 -19.22
CA GLU A 88 9.56 6.79 -20.25
C GLU A 88 8.40 7.79 -20.29
N HIS A 89 8.66 9.04 -20.71
CA HIS A 89 7.65 10.11 -20.77
C HIS A 89 6.36 9.73 -21.52
N ARG A 90 6.45 8.84 -22.53
CA ARG A 90 5.30 8.33 -23.30
C ARG A 90 4.39 7.38 -22.49
N LYS A 91 4.80 6.98 -21.29
CA LYS A 91 4.06 6.19 -20.31
C LYS A 91 3.75 6.98 -19.04
N LEU A 92 3.86 8.31 -19.10
CA LEU A 92 3.43 9.17 -18.00
C LEU A 92 1.90 9.17 -17.92
N LEU A 93 1.38 8.79 -16.75
CA LEU A 93 -0.05 8.84 -16.46
C LEU A 93 -0.46 10.29 -16.15
N THR A 94 -1.43 10.83 -16.87
CA THR A 94 -1.94 12.18 -16.57
C THR A 94 -2.93 12.08 -15.41
N LEU A 95 -2.59 12.73 -14.29
CA LEU A 95 -3.49 12.92 -13.16
C LEU A 95 -4.05 14.34 -13.21
N THR A 96 -5.34 14.50 -12.91
CA THR A 96 -6.00 15.81 -12.84
C THR A 96 -6.78 15.95 -11.54
N PHE A 97 -6.46 16.98 -10.76
CA PHE A 97 -7.24 17.43 -9.59
C PHE A 97 -7.76 18.84 -9.84
N SER A 98 -9.02 19.13 -9.53
CA SER A 98 -9.60 20.48 -9.66
C SER A 98 -9.30 21.18 -11.00
N SER A 99 -9.31 20.42 -12.10
CA SER A 99 -8.98 20.87 -13.47
C SER A 99 -7.50 21.22 -13.76
N HIS A 100 -6.58 20.89 -12.85
CA HIS A 100 -5.13 21.06 -13.06
C HIS A 100 -4.44 19.74 -13.34
N PHE A 101 -3.64 19.69 -14.40
CA PHE A 101 -2.74 18.58 -14.67
C PHE A 101 -1.61 18.54 -13.67
N ILE A 102 -1.25 17.34 -13.23
CA ILE A 102 -0.22 17.13 -12.23
C ILE A 102 1.04 16.59 -12.89
N TYR A 103 2.13 17.36 -12.75
CA TYR A 103 3.46 16.92 -13.12
C TYR A 103 4.03 15.99 -12.03
N PRO A 104 4.91 15.04 -12.38
CA PRO A 104 5.59 14.19 -11.42
C PRO A 104 6.24 15.00 -10.29
N GLY A 105 5.90 14.64 -9.04
CA GLY A 105 6.46 15.29 -7.84
C GLY A 105 5.89 16.67 -7.53
N GLN A 106 4.88 17.14 -8.27
CA GLN A 106 4.19 18.37 -7.95
C GLN A 106 3.51 18.28 -6.58
N PHE A 107 3.54 19.38 -5.84
CA PHE A 107 2.81 19.49 -4.58
C PHE A 107 1.31 19.64 -4.84
N VAL A 108 0.51 18.83 -4.15
CA VAL A 108 -0.95 18.91 -4.15
C VAL A 108 -1.40 18.99 -2.70
N SER A 109 -2.30 19.93 -2.37
CA SER A 109 -2.78 20.06 -1.00
C SER A 109 -3.68 18.89 -0.61
N LYS A 110 -3.76 18.56 0.70
CA LYS A 110 -4.72 17.55 1.20
C LYS A 110 -6.15 17.83 0.77
N ARG A 111 -6.53 19.10 0.69
CA ARG A 111 -7.86 19.54 0.27
C ARG A 111 -8.12 19.19 -1.18
N ASP A 112 -7.17 19.47 -2.07
CA ASP A 112 -7.32 19.21 -3.51
C ASP A 112 -7.25 17.71 -3.82
N ALA A 113 -6.45 16.96 -3.06
CA ALA A 113 -6.34 15.51 -3.13
C ALA A 113 -7.33 14.78 -2.19
N ALA A 114 -8.42 15.41 -1.77
CA ALA A 114 -9.42 14.77 -0.90
C ALA A 114 -10.19 13.65 -1.61
N HIS A 115 -10.29 13.74 -2.94
CA HIS A 115 -10.98 12.80 -3.83
C HIS A 115 -10.02 12.22 -4.87
N PRO A 116 -10.28 11.04 -5.45
CA PRO A 116 -9.40 10.47 -6.47
C PRO A 116 -9.30 11.38 -7.72
N PRO A 117 -8.13 11.43 -8.38
CA PRO A 117 -7.95 12.24 -9.57
C PRO A 117 -8.72 11.67 -10.76
N ARG A 118 -9.03 12.54 -11.73
CA ARG A 118 -9.31 12.05 -13.09
C ARG A 118 -8.00 11.59 -13.72
N MET A 119 -8.08 10.50 -14.47
CA MET A 119 -6.91 9.89 -15.11
C MET A 119 -7.11 9.85 -16.62
N SER A 120 -6.06 10.18 -17.36
CA SER A 120 -5.99 9.96 -18.80
C SER A 120 -4.64 9.37 -19.18
N PHE A 121 -4.66 8.55 -20.22
CA PHE A 121 -3.45 7.89 -20.70
C PHE A 121 -3.54 7.73 -22.22
N PRO A 122 -2.53 8.17 -22.99
CA PRO A 122 -2.65 8.27 -24.44
C PRO A 122 -2.60 6.92 -25.18
N ARG A 123 -2.19 5.84 -24.50
CA ARG A 123 -1.95 4.52 -25.12
C ARG A 123 -2.93 3.45 -24.64
N LEU A 124 -4.12 3.85 -24.23
CA LEU A 124 -5.17 2.91 -23.85
C LEU A 124 -5.69 2.19 -25.09
N LYS A 125 -5.95 0.89 -24.96
CA LYS A 125 -6.68 0.09 -25.95
C LYS A 125 -8.17 0.36 -25.75
N GLY A 126 -8.90 0.74 -26.79
CA GLY A 126 -10.31 1.15 -26.65
C GLY A 126 -11.25 0.11 -26.04
N ASN A 127 -10.91 -1.18 -26.14
CA ASN A 127 -11.64 -2.31 -25.53
C ASN A 127 -10.93 -2.92 -24.33
N GLY A 128 -9.86 -2.30 -23.83
CA GLY A 128 -9.10 -2.79 -22.69
C GLY A 128 -9.77 -2.41 -21.37
N THR A 129 -9.55 -3.25 -20.36
CA THR A 129 -9.90 -2.94 -18.97
C THR A 129 -8.63 -2.74 -18.19
N TYR A 130 -8.62 -1.73 -17.32
CA TYR A 130 -7.44 -1.32 -16.56
C TYR A 130 -7.71 -1.33 -15.06
N MET A 131 -6.65 -1.28 -14.27
CA MET A 131 -6.72 -1.04 -12.84
C MET A 131 -5.63 -0.08 -12.39
N ILE A 132 -5.89 0.65 -11.30
CA ILE A 132 -4.96 1.59 -10.70
C ILE A 132 -4.67 1.19 -9.25
N VAL A 133 -3.42 1.35 -8.85
CA VAL A 133 -2.96 1.24 -7.46
C VAL A 133 -2.37 2.60 -7.04
N CYS A 134 -2.77 3.11 -5.88
CA CYS A 134 -2.18 4.29 -5.24
C CYS A 134 -1.51 3.92 -3.93
N LEU A 135 -0.22 4.22 -3.80
CA LEU A 135 0.60 3.95 -2.62
C LEU A 135 1.21 5.23 -2.06
N ASP A 136 1.17 5.36 -0.73
CA ASP A 136 2.04 6.27 0.02
C ASP A 136 3.34 5.53 0.34
N LEU A 137 4.44 5.94 -0.30
CA LEU A 137 5.73 5.28 -0.18
C LEU A 137 6.48 5.67 1.10
N ASP A 138 5.99 6.66 1.83
CA ASP A 138 6.75 7.40 2.84
C ASP A 138 6.10 7.32 4.23
N ALA A 139 5.17 6.39 4.46
CA ALA A 139 4.50 6.24 5.76
C ALA A 139 5.41 5.59 6.85
N PRO A 140 5.38 6.06 8.12
CA PRO A 140 4.72 7.27 8.61
C PRO A 140 5.48 8.58 8.30
N PHE A 141 6.78 8.52 8.03
CA PHE A 141 7.60 9.66 7.63
C PHE A 141 8.56 9.30 6.49
N PRO A 142 8.89 10.22 5.58
CA PRO A 142 9.87 9.95 4.53
C PRO A 142 11.25 9.51 5.04
N SER A 143 11.66 9.98 6.23
CA SER A 143 12.90 9.58 6.91
C SER A 143 12.81 8.24 7.65
N CYS A 144 11.61 7.71 7.84
CA CYS A 144 11.33 6.54 8.67
C CYS A 144 10.10 5.79 8.14
N ARG A 145 10.31 4.94 7.14
CA ARG A 145 9.24 4.35 6.31
C ARG A 145 8.72 3.01 6.82
N VAL A 146 8.74 2.79 8.14
CA VAL A 146 8.50 1.47 8.75
C VAL A 146 7.07 0.94 8.61
N LEU A 147 6.12 1.79 8.19
CA LEU A 147 4.72 1.41 7.91
C LEU A 147 4.37 1.46 6.41
N GLY A 148 5.32 1.88 5.57
CA GLY A 148 5.17 1.96 4.12
C GLY A 148 5.54 0.64 3.42
N PRO A 149 5.12 0.46 2.16
CA PRO A 149 4.15 1.29 1.44
C PRO A 149 2.75 1.18 2.04
N LYS A 150 2.02 2.29 2.09
CA LYS A 150 0.63 2.30 2.56
C LYS A 150 -0.33 2.37 1.38
N CYS A 151 -1.29 1.45 1.30
CA CYS A 151 -2.31 1.42 0.26
C CYS A 151 -3.37 2.52 0.47
N HIS A 152 -3.42 3.46 -0.47
CA HIS A 152 -4.39 4.55 -0.49
C HIS A 152 -5.59 4.26 -1.39
N TRP A 153 -5.40 3.52 -2.48
CA TRP A 153 -6.48 3.20 -3.43
C TRP A 153 -6.13 2.01 -4.28
N ILE A 154 -7.09 1.12 -4.54
CA ILE A 154 -7.01 0.11 -5.58
C ILE A 154 -8.37 0.07 -6.26
N GLN A 155 -8.39 0.37 -7.56
CA GLN A 155 -9.61 0.41 -8.35
C GLN A 155 -9.43 -0.42 -9.60
N SER A 156 -10.28 -1.45 -9.75
CA SER A 156 -10.42 -2.27 -10.93
C SER A 156 -11.49 -1.71 -11.88
N GLY A 157 -11.66 -2.33 -13.04
CA GLY A 157 -12.71 -2.01 -13.99
C GLY A 157 -12.63 -0.59 -14.51
N LEU A 158 -11.42 -0.10 -14.77
CA LEU A 158 -11.23 1.20 -15.42
C LEU A 158 -11.37 1.03 -16.93
N GLU A 159 -12.39 1.67 -17.49
CA GLU A 159 -12.71 1.61 -18.91
C GLU A 159 -12.24 2.89 -19.62
N PRO A 160 -11.51 2.76 -20.74
CA PRO A 160 -11.16 3.88 -21.59
C PRO A 160 -12.39 4.50 -22.25
N ILE A 161 -12.54 5.81 -22.14
CA ILE A 161 -13.50 6.61 -22.88
C ILE A 161 -12.74 7.62 -23.71
N MET A 162 -13.01 7.63 -25.00
CA MET A 162 -12.48 8.65 -25.90
C MET A 162 -13.23 9.97 -25.69
N SER A 163 -12.50 11.05 -25.45
CA SER A 163 -13.06 12.40 -25.50
C SER A 163 -13.20 12.90 -26.93
N GLU A 164 -13.97 13.97 -27.12
CA GLU A 164 -14.16 14.64 -28.41
C GLU A 164 -12.83 15.06 -29.08
N ASN A 165 -11.85 15.41 -28.26
CA ASN A 165 -10.48 15.77 -28.61
C ASN A 165 -9.57 14.55 -28.89
N GLY A 166 -10.09 13.32 -28.89
CA GLY A 166 -9.32 12.09 -29.18
C GLY A 166 -8.45 11.59 -28.04
N HIS A 167 -8.61 12.11 -26.81
CA HIS A 167 -7.86 11.66 -25.63
C HIS A 167 -8.64 10.60 -24.87
N PHE A 168 -7.97 9.54 -24.41
CA PHE A 168 -8.62 8.53 -23.57
C PHE A 168 -8.56 8.90 -22.08
N PHE A 169 -9.73 8.96 -21.46
CA PHE A 169 -9.91 9.04 -20.01
C PHE A 169 -10.29 7.68 -19.45
N LEU A 170 -9.94 7.41 -18.19
CA LEU A 170 -10.36 6.20 -17.50
C LEU A 170 -11.59 6.49 -16.65
N ARG A 171 -12.70 5.82 -16.94
CA ARG A 171 -13.91 5.82 -16.12
C ARG A 171 -13.94 4.59 -15.22
N VAL A 172 -14.38 4.80 -13.98
CA VAL A 172 -14.65 3.71 -13.04
C VAL A 172 -15.96 3.02 -13.42
N ALA A 173 -15.88 1.74 -13.79
CA ALA A 173 -17.04 0.92 -14.16
C ALA A 173 -17.26 -0.29 -13.22
N ALA A 174 -16.37 -0.50 -12.24
CA ALA A 174 -16.49 -1.59 -11.26
C ALA A 174 -16.26 -1.07 -9.82
N PRO A 175 -16.63 -1.85 -8.79
CA PRO A 175 -16.32 -1.51 -7.41
C PRO A 175 -14.80 -1.46 -7.14
N PHE A 176 -14.39 -0.71 -6.12
CA PHE A 176 -12.99 -0.66 -5.69
C PHE A 176 -12.60 -1.96 -4.97
N ILE A 177 -11.30 -2.27 -4.98
CA ILE A 177 -10.70 -3.29 -4.10
C ILE A 177 -10.29 -2.64 -2.77
N ALA A 178 -9.73 -1.43 -2.84
CA ALA A 178 -9.44 -0.60 -1.69
C ALA A 178 -9.96 0.80 -1.98
N ASN A 179 -10.94 1.29 -1.21
CA ASN A 179 -11.51 2.62 -1.41
C ASN A 179 -10.42 3.70 -1.35
N TYR A 180 -10.59 4.78 -2.12
CA TYR A 180 -9.67 5.92 -2.06
C TYR A 180 -9.69 6.52 -0.66
N VAL A 181 -8.51 6.81 -0.14
CA VAL A 181 -8.28 7.61 1.06
C VAL A 181 -7.30 8.70 0.66
N GLY A 182 -7.67 9.96 0.86
CA GLY A 182 -6.79 11.09 0.54
C GLY A 182 -5.51 11.12 1.40
N PRO A 183 -4.54 11.98 1.04
CA PRO A 183 -3.34 12.19 1.84
C PRO A 183 -3.68 12.58 3.29
N ASN A 184 -3.08 11.86 4.24
CA ASN A 184 -3.19 12.19 5.66
C ASN A 184 -1.88 11.90 6.42
N PRO A 185 -0.76 12.51 6.00
CA PRO A 185 0.48 12.41 6.75
C PRO A 185 0.37 13.16 8.08
N LEU A 186 1.19 12.75 9.04
CA LEU A 186 1.16 13.30 10.38
C LEU A 186 1.61 14.77 10.38
N PRO A 187 1.04 15.63 11.25
CA PRO A 187 1.53 16.99 11.44
C PRO A 187 3.04 17.00 11.73
N GLY A 188 3.77 17.90 11.06
CA GLY A 188 5.24 17.98 11.17
C GLY A 188 6.01 17.04 10.23
N SER A 189 5.34 16.12 9.52
CA SER A 189 6.00 15.32 8.47
C SER A 189 6.37 16.18 7.25
N SER A 190 7.48 15.83 6.60
CA SER A 190 7.78 16.32 5.25
C SER A 190 6.80 15.72 4.23
N PRO A 191 6.59 16.31 3.04
CA PRO A 191 5.66 15.77 2.06
C PRO A 191 5.91 14.30 1.69
N HIS A 192 4.85 13.50 1.63
CA HIS A 192 4.87 12.09 1.25
C HIS A 192 4.64 11.94 -0.25
N ARG A 193 5.23 10.93 -0.88
CA ARG A 193 5.02 10.58 -2.30
C ARG A 193 3.83 9.63 -2.44
N TYR A 194 2.80 10.11 -3.14
CA TYR A 194 1.60 9.35 -3.51
C TYR A 194 1.74 8.86 -4.94
N LEU A 195 2.18 7.62 -5.11
CA LEU A 195 2.47 6.98 -6.38
C LEU A 195 1.22 6.29 -6.94
N PHE A 196 0.82 6.65 -8.16
CA PHE A 196 -0.24 6.03 -8.94
C PHE A 196 0.36 5.14 -10.02
N ILE A 197 -0.02 3.88 -10.05
CA ILE A 197 0.49 2.88 -10.99
C ILE A 197 -0.69 2.25 -11.74
N LEU A 198 -0.67 2.36 -13.07
CA LEU A 198 -1.68 1.84 -13.98
C LEU A 198 -1.23 0.49 -14.55
N TYR A 199 -2.16 -0.47 -14.59
CA TYR A 199 -1.97 -1.79 -15.16
C TYR A 199 -3.13 -2.15 -16.09
N GLU A 200 -2.88 -3.06 -17.04
CA GLU A 200 -3.97 -3.80 -17.69
C GLU A 200 -4.57 -4.76 -16.67
N GLN A 201 -5.90 -4.82 -16.60
CA GLN A 201 -6.58 -5.76 -15.73
C GLN A 201 -6.42 -7.18 -16.29
N PRO A 202 -5.99 -8.16 -15.47
CA PRO A 202 -5.86 -9.54 -15.91
C PRO A 202 -7.17 -10.12 -16.44
N ALA A 203 -7.08 -10.97 -17.47
CA ALA A 203 -8.24 -11.68 -17.98
C ALA A 203 -8.81 -12.64 -16.91
N GLY A 204 -10.13 -12.66 -16.75
CA GLY A 204 -10.78 -13.45 -15.70
C GLY A 204 -10.56 -12.93 -14.27
N PHE A 205 -10.20 -11.66 -14.11
CA PHE A 205 -10.10 -11.02 -12.80
C PHE A 205 -11.47 -11.03 -12.08
N GLU A 206 -11.54 -11.71 -10.94
CA GLU A 206 -12.72 -11.79 -10.10
C GLU A 206 -12.52 -10.98 -8.82
N LEU A 207 -13.33 -9.93 -8.64
CA LEU A 207 -13.22 -9.03 -7.48
C LEU A 207 -13.40 -9.76 -6.15
N THR A 208 -14.32 -10.73 -6.08
CA THR A 208 -14.63 -11.48 -4.85
C THR A 208 -13.49 -12.36 -4.37
N ARG A 209 -12.63 -12.84 -5.28
CA ARG A 209 -11.41 -13.60 -4.95
C ARG A 209 -10.22 -12.69 -4.66
N SER A 210 -10.20 -11.52 -5.28
CA SER A 210 -9.03 -10.63 -5.29
C SER A 210 -9.11 -9.46 -4.31
N SER A 211 -10.30 -9.22 -3.73
CA SER A 211 -10.51 -8.20 -2.71
C SER A 211 -10.39 -8.83 -1.31
N PRO A 212 -9.39 -8.45 -0.51
CA PRO A 212 -9.27 -8.90 0.87
C PRO A 212 -10.49 -8.53 1.74
N THR A 213 -11.34 -7.61 1.26
CA THR A 213 -12.49 -7.06 2.00
C THR A 213 -13.83 -7.12 1.26
N GLY A 214 -13.90 -7.69 0.06
CA GLY A 214 -15.08 -7.62 -0.80
C GLY A 214 -15.47 -6.16 -1.11
N ASP A 215 -16.77 -5.84 -1.03
CA ASP A 215 -17.32 -4.48 -1.23
C ASP A 215 -17.13 -3.54 -0.03
N LYS A 216 -16.53 -4.02 1.07
CA LYS A 216 -16.32 -3.22 2.28
C LYS A 216 -15.07 -2.36 2.15
N LYS A 217 -15.07 -1.21 2.84
CA LYS A 217 -13.90 -0.34 2.95
C LYS A 217 -12.71 -1.11 3.55
N MET A 218 -11.56 -1.04 2.89
CA MET A 218 -10.34 -1.66 3.38
C MET A 218 -9.90 -0.99 4.70
N GLY A 219 -9.73 -1.82 5.74
CA GLY A 219 -9.35 -1.37 7.09
C GLY A 219 -7.97 -0.71 7.13
N ALA A 220 -7.75 0.16 8.13
CA ALA A 220 -6.52 0.93 8.25
C ALA A 220 -5.26 0.06 8.35
N TRP A 221 -5.33 -1.05 9.10
CA TRP A 221 -4.21 -1.99 9.27
C TRP A 221 -3.86 -2.75 8.00
N SER A 222 -4.86 -3.20 7.24
CA SER A 222 -4.66 -3.90 5.96
C SER A 222 -4.02 -3.04 4.87
N ARG A 223 -3.98 -1.72 5.08
CA ARG A 223 -3.33 -0.79 4.17
C ARG A 223 -1.84 -0.64 4.45
N LEU A 224 -1.35 -0.94 5.65
CA LEU A 224 0.05 -0.73 6.01
C LEU A 224 0.92 -1.87 5.49
N ARG A 225 2.17 -1.56 5.13
CA ARG A 225 3.13 -2.54 4.56
C ARG A 225 2.49 -3.37 3.44
N PHE A 226 1.72 -2.71 2.57
CA PHE A 226 0.98 -3.39 1.52
C PHE A 226 1.95 -4.04 0.54
N ASP A 227 1.87 -5.37 0.42
CA ASP A 227 2.70 -6.15 -0.49
C ASP A 227 2.13 -6.14 -1.91
N LEU A 228 2.47 -5.08 -2.65
CA LEU A 228 2.05 -4.92 -4.04
C LEU A 228 2.60 -6.05 -4.92
N ASP A 229 3.82 -6.51 -4.70
CA ASP A 229 4.44 -7.52 -5.57
C ASP A 229 3.86 -8.92 -5.31
N GLY A 230 3.59 -9.26 -4.04
CA GLY A 230 2.87 -10.48 -3.67
C GLY A 230 1.45 -10.48 -4.24
N TRP A 231 0.71 -9.38 -4.03
CA TRP A 231 -0.66 -9.24 -4.54
C TRP A 231 -0.71 -9.26 -6.07
N ALA A 232 0.20 -8.56 -6.74
CA ALA A 232 0.32 -8.57 -8.20
C ALA A 232 0.53 -10.00 -8.73
N ARG A 233 1.36 -10.80 -8.07
CA ARG A 233 1.61 -12.20 -8.45
C ARG A 233 0.37 -13.07 -8.26
N GLU A 234 -0.35 -12.89 -7.17
CA GLU A 234 -1.58 -13.65 -6.85
C GLU A 234 -2.66 -13.46 -7.92
N ILE A 235 -2.86 -12.22 -8.37
CA ILE A 235 -3.91 -11.91 -9.36
C ILE A 235 -3.45 -12.03 -10.82
N GLY A 236 -2.17 -12.35 -11.05
CA GLY A 236 -1.59 -12.41 -12.41
C GLY A 236 -1.45 -11.03 -13.07
N LEU A 237 -1.13 -9.99 -12.29
CA LEU A 237 -0.96 -8.63 -12.77
C LEU A 237 0.24 -8.53 -13.72
N GLY A 238 0.01 -7.91 -14.88
CA GLY A 238 1.04 -7.68 -15.88
C GLY A 238 2.02 -6.54 -15.52
N PRO A 239 2.87 -6.13 -16.48
CA PRO A 239 3.81 -5.04 -16.26
C PRO A 239 3.11 -3.69 -16.11
N VAL A 240 3.79 -2.74 -15.48
CA VAL A 240 3.35 -1.34 -15.37
C VAL A 240 3.11 -0.73 -16.76
N VAL A 241 1.87 -0.28 -16.99
CA VAL A 241 1.45 0.38 -18.23
C VAL A 241 1.84 1.86 -18.22
N GLY A 242 1.60 2.52 -17.09
CA GLY A 242 1.92 3.91 -16.88
C GLY A 242 1.94 4.26 -15.41
N ALA A 243 2.59 5.36 -15.05
CA ALA A 243 2.69 5.80 -13.68
C ALA A 243 2.85 7.32 -13.58
N ASN A 244 2.48 7.88 -12.43
CA ASN A 244 2.77 9.26 -12.03
C ASN A 244 2.67 9.37 -10.50
N TYR A 245 3.22 10.42 -9.91
CA TYR A 245 3.10 10.67 -8.48
C TYR A 245 3.01 12.16 -8.18
N PHE A 246 2.42 12.48 -7.04
CA PHE A 246 2.46 13.83 -6.47
C PHE A 246 2.98 13.77 -5.03
N VAL A 247 3.26 14.92 -4.44
CA VAL A 247 3.60 15.02 -3.01
C VAL A 247 2.57 15.83 -2.22
N SER A 248 2.28 15.43 -0.99
CA SER A 248 1.32 16.14 -0.12
C SER A 248 1.72 16.07 1.36
N LYS A 249 1.29 17.05 2.16
CA LYS A 249 1.44 17.10 3.63
C LYS A 249 0.20 17.67 4.34
#